data_AF-A0A529QEL9-F1
#
_entry.id   AF-A0A529QEL9-F1
#
_cell.length_a   1.000
_cell.length_b   1.000
_cell.length_c   1.000
_cell.angle_alpha   90.00
_cell.angle_beta   90.00
_cell.angle_gamma   90.00
#
_symmetry.space_group_name_H-M   'P 1'
#
loop_
_entity.id
_entity.type
_entity.pdbx_description
1 polymer ?
#
loop_
_entity_poly.entity_id
_entity_poly.type
_entity_poly.pdbx_seq_one_letter_code
_entity_poly.pdbx_strand_id
1 'polypeptide(L)'
;MTDTTANSVAAPATASSTSAQATVFAVILSVSFCHGINDIMQSLLPAIYPLLKENYGLDFWQIGLLTFTFQVTASLLQPVIGMITDKRPMPYSLPWGMASSLVGLIVLAYAGHYVLLLVGASLIGIGSAIFHPES
;
A
#
# COMPACT_ATOMS: atom_id res chain seq x y z
N MET A 1 -61.38 30.24 -25.22
CA MET A 1 -60.62 31.02 -24.22
C MET A 1 -60.22 30.03 -23.13
N THR A 2 -58.96 29.56 -23.21
CA THR A 2 -57.89 29.79 -22.21
C THR A 2 -57.95 28.74 -21.10
N ASP A 3 -56.93 27.96 -20.75
CA ASP A 3 -55.53 27.99 -21.14
C ASP A 3 -54.87 26.64 -20.86
N THR A 4 -53.92 26.34 -21.72
CA THR A 4 -52.80 25.42 -21.49
C THR A 4 -52.00 25.88 -20.27
N THR A 5 -51.75 24.99 -19.31
CA THR A 5 -50.53 25.04 -18.49
C THR A 5 -49.95 23.64 -18.30
N ALA A 6 -49.29 23.17 -19.35
CA ALA A 6 -48.16 22.29 -19.18
C ALA A 6 -47.02 23.06 -18.49
N ASN A 7 -46.13 22.30 -17.84
CA ASN A 7 -44.76 22.64 -17.48
C ASN A 7 -44.49 23.15 -16.05
N SER A 8 -43.91 22.27 -15.24
CA SER A 8 -42.62 22.54 -14.58
C SER A 8 -41.93 21.23 -14.25
N VAL A 9 -41.19 20.71 -15.25
CA VAL A 9 -40.13 19.73 -15.01
C VAL A 9 -39.03 20.46 -14.23
N ALA A 10 -38.93 20.18 -12.93
CA ALA A 10 -37.78 20.60 -12.14
C ALA A 10 -36.64 19.60 -12.35
N ALA A 11 -35.66 19.99 -13.15
CA ALA A 11 -34.30 19.45 -13.09
C ALA A 11 -33.34 20.63 -12.95
N PRO A 12 -32.45 20.60 -11.94
CA PRO A 12 -31.09 20.19 -12.28
C PRO A 12 -30.42 19.37 -11.16
N ALA A 13 -30.06 18.13 -11.47
CA ALA A 13 -29.20 17.28 -10.62
C ALA A 13 -27.79 17.10 -11.22
N THR A 14 -27.27 18.11 -11.92
CA THR A 14 -26.01 18.02 -12.67
C THR A 14 -24.77 18.48 -11.90
N ALA A 15 -24.90 19.16 -10.75
CA ALA A 15 -23.75 19.60 -9.96
C ALA A 15 -23.12 18.46 -9.12
N SER A 16 -23.91 17.45 -8.78
CA SER A 16 -23.48 16.32 -7.93
C SER A 16 -22.49 15.38 -8.65
N SER A 17 -22.65 15.21 -9.97
CA SER A 17 -21.85 14.26 -10.76
C SER A 17 -20.39 14.70 -10.93
N THR A 18 -20.12 16.01 -11.07
CA THR A 18 -18.74 16.51 -11.20
C THR A 18 -17.94 16.34 -9.90
N SER A 19 -18.55 16.58 -8.74
CA SER A 19 -17.90 16.38 -7.43
C SER A 19 -17.63 14.90 -7.13
N ALA A 20 -18.56 14.03 -7.49
CA ALA A 20 -18.41 12.59 -7.37
C ALA A 20 -17.29 12.07 -8.31
N GLN A 21 -17.24 12.55 -9.55
CA GLN A 21 -16.17 12.20 -10.50
C GLN A 21 -14.78 12.67 -10.03
N ALA A 22 -14.67 13.88 -9.48
CA ALA A 22 -13.41 14.38 -8.93
C ALA A 22 -12.92 13.52 -7.75
N THR A 23 -13.83 13.11 -6.87
CA THR A 23 -13.52 12.21 -5.73
C THR A 23 -13.09 10.83 -6.23
N VAL A 24 -13.79 10.25 -7.21
CA VAL A 24 -13.43 8.97 -7.81
C VAL A 24 -12.04 9.03 -8.46
N PHE A 25 -11.72 10.10 -9.20
CA PHE A 25 -10.41 10.26 -9.82
C PHE A 25 -9.30 10.39 -8.77
N ALA A 26 -9.53 11.15 -7.69
CA ALA A 26 -8.59 11.27 -6.58
C ALA A 26 -8.36 9.94 -5.86
N VAL A 27 -9.40 9.13 -5.66
CA VAL A 27 -9.30 7.78 -5.07
C VAL A 27 -8.52 6.84 -5.99
N ILE A 28 -8.88 6.77 -7.27
CA ILE A 28 -8.17 5.91 -8.24
C ILE A 28 -6.69 6.29 -8.35
N LEU A 29 -6.38 7.59 -8.37
CA LEU A 29 -5.01 8.07 -8.44
C LEU A 29 -4.23 7.73 -7.16
N SER A 30 -4.86 7.88 -5.99
CA SER A 30 -4.25 7.50 -4.71
C SER A 30 -3.99 5.99 -4.63
N VAL A 31 -4.97 5.16 -5.02
CA VAL A 31 -4.85 3.69 -5.02
C VAL A 31 -3.78 3.24 -6.03
N SER A 32 -3.79 3.79 -7.25
CA SER A 32 -2.79 3.50 -8.30
C SER A 32 -1.38 3.86 -7.85
N PHE A 33 -1.21 5.02 -7.22
CA PHE A 33 0.09 5.45 -6.71
C PHE A 33 0.59 4.53 -5.60
N CYS A 34 -0.28 4.17 -4.66
CA CYS A 34 0.08 3.25 -3.59
C CYS A 34 0.39 1.84 -4.14
N HIS A 35 -0.36 1.37 -5.12
CA HIS A 35 -0.11 0.09 -5.78
C HIS A 35 1.25 0.07 -6.50
N GLY A 36 1.60 1.16 -7.21
CA GLY A 36 2.91 1.30 -7.83
C GLY A 36 4.07 1.27 -6.83
N ILE A 37 3.92 1.87 -5.64
CA ILE A 37 4.93 1.76 -4.58
C ILE A 37 5.07 0.31 -4.10
N ASN A 38 3.95 -0.41 -3.93
CA ASN A 38 3.98 -1.83 -3.52
C ASN A 38 4.77 -2.69 -4.54
N ASP A 39 4.51 -2.49 -5.83
CA ASP A 39 5.19 -3.22 -6.91
C ASP A 39 6.69 -2.92 -6.95
N ILE A 40 7.07 -1.66 -6.72
CA ILE A 40 8.48 -1.28 -6.58
C ILE A 40 9.09 -2.01 -5.39
N MET A 41 8.43 -2.07 -4.23
CA MET A 41 8.98 -2.76 -3.05
C MET A 41 9.19 -4.26 -3.29
N GLN A 42 8.24 -4.93 -3.95
CA GLN A 42 8.37 -6.36 -4.26
C GLN A 42 9.50 -6.65 -5.24
N SER A 43 9.75 -5.73 -6.18
CA SER A 43 10.83 -5.87 -7.17
C SER A 43 12.21 -5.43 -6.62
N LEU A 44 12.22 -4.48 -5.68
CA LEU A 44 13.43 -3.87 -5.15
C LEU A 44 14.20 -4.83 -4.23
N LEU A 45 13.52 -5.56 -3.34
CA LEU A 45 14.16 -6.50 -2.42
C LEU A 45 15.03 -7.55 -3.14
N PRO A 46 14.52 -8.30 -4.13
CA PRO A 46 15.33 -9.24 -4.91
C PRO A 46 16.48 -8.56 -5.66
N ALA A 47 16.26 -7.35 -6.17
CA ALA A 47 17.27 -6.61 -6.95
C ALA A 47 18.46 -6.16 -6.08
N ILE A 48 18.25 -5.85 -4.80
CA ILE A 48 19.32 -5.41 -3.90
C ILE A 48 20.03 -6.56 -3.18
N TYR A 49 19.51 -7.80 -3.22
CA TYR A 49 20.15 -8.95 -2.56
C TYR A 49 21.60 -9.22 -3.00
N PRO A 50 21.96 -9.15 -4.30
CA PRO A 50 23.35 -9.30 -4.72
C PRO A 50 24.25 -8.19 -4.15
N LEU A 51 23.76 -6.95 -4.14
CA LEU A 51 24.46 -5.80 -3.55
C LEU A 51 24.64 -5.97 -2.05
N LEU A 52 23.63 -6.42 -1.32
CA LEU A 52 23.70 -6.69 0.12
C LEU A 52 24.69 -7.82 0.41
N LYS A 53 24.72 -8.86 -0.43
CA LYS A 53 25.68 -9.96 -0.34
C LYS A 53 27.12 -9.47 -0.42
N GLU A 54 27.41 -8.61 -1.38
CA GLU A 54 28.74 -8.07 -1.64
C GLU A 54 29.15 -7.05 -0.57
N ASN A 55 28.25 -6.13 -0.20
CA ASN A 55 28.55 -5.07 0.77
C ASN A 55 28.66 -5.56 2.23
N TYR A 56 27.87 -6.57 2.61
CA TYR A 56 27.82 -7.09 3.99
C TYR A 56 28.47 -8.46 4.17
N GLY A 57 29.04 -9.04 3.10
CA GLY A 57 29.65 -10.36 3.13
C GLY A 57 28.66 -11.47 3.50
N LEU A 58 27.40 -11.34 3.07
CA LEU A 58 26.33 -12.23 3.50
C LEU A 58 26.42 -13.60 2.82
N ASP A 59 26.07 -14.64 3.57
CA ASP A 59 25.85 -15.98 3.01
C ASP A 59 24.46 -16.10 2.37
N PHE A 60 24.32 -17.05 1.44
CA PHE A 60 23.03 -17.31 0.78
C PHE A 60 21.91 -17.66 1.78
N TRP A 61 22.24 -18.27 2.91
CA TRP A 61 21.25 -18.56 3.96
C TRP A 61 20.71 -17.27 4.59
N GLN A 62 21.55 -16.24 4.76
CA GLN A 62 21.15 -14.96 5.37
C GLN A 62 20.20 -14.17 4.48
N ILE A 63 20.41 -14.25 3.16
CA ILE A 63 19.48 -13.70 2.16
C ILE A 63 18.17 -14.48 2.17
N GLY A 64 18.23 -15.81 2.30
CA GLY A 64 17.07 -16.66 2.49
C GLY A 64 16.26 -16.28 3.73
N LEU A 65 16.94 -16.04 4.87
CA LEU A 65 16.29 -15.64 6.11
C LEU A 65 15.72 -14.22 6.06
N LEU A 66 16.36 -13.31 5.32
CA LEU A 66 15.83 -11.97 5.04
C LEU A 66 14.53 -12.04 4.23
N THR A 67 14.53 -12.84 3.16
CA THR A 67 13.35 -13.07 2.31
C THR A 67 12.24 -13.76 3.11
N PHE A 68 12.60 -14.75 3.91
CA PHE A 68 11.66 -15.45 4.79
C PHE A 68 11.01 -14.48 5.78
N THR A 69 11.79 -13.60 6.41
CA THR A 69 11.27 -12.60 7.35
C THR A 69 10.30 -11.64 6.66
N PHE A 70 10.65 -11.14 5.46
CA PHE A 70 9.76 -10.31 4.66
C PHE A 70 8.43 -11.04 4.34
N GLN A 71 8.50 -12.27 3.84
CA GLN A 71 7.33 -13.07 3.47
C GLN A 71 6.46 -13.44 4.68
N VAL A 72 7.07 -13.84 5.80
CA VAL A 72 6.37 -14.17 7.03
C VAL A 72 5.68 -12.94 7.61
N THR A 73 6.36 -11.80 7.60
CA THR A 73 5.77 -10.55 8.09
C THR A 73 4.60 -10.13 7.22
N ALA A 74 4.74 -10.22 5.90
CA ALA A 74 3.65 -9.97 4.97
C ALA A 74 2.47 -10.93 5.20
N SER A 75 2.74 -12.24 5.29
CA SER A 75 1.72 -13.27 5.41
C SER A 75 1.01 -13.31 6.76
N LEU A 76 1.71 -13.03 7.86
CA LEU A 76 1.11 -13.04 9.21
C LEU A 76 0.33 -11.75 9.50
N LEU A 77 0.77 -10.60 9.00
CA LEU A 77 0.03 -9.36 9.22
C LEU A 77 -1.21 -9.24 8.33
N GLN A 78 -1.23 -9.85 7.14
CA GLN A 78 -2.40 -9.89 6.26
C GLN A 78 -3.70 -10.32 6.97
N PRO A 79 -3.79 -11.50 7.64
CA PRO A 79 -5.00 -11.93 8.33
C PRO A 79 -5.32 -11.07 9.56
N VAL A 80 -4.31 -10.58 10.28
CA VAL A 80 -4.51 -9.70 11.44
C VAL A 80 -5.15 -8.38 11.00
N ILE A 81 -4.65 -7.78 9.93
CA ILE A 81 -5.18 -6.53 9.39
C ILE A 81 -6.53 -6.77 8.72
N GLY A 82 -6.73 -7.91 8.05
CA GLY A 82 -8.03 -8.35 7.54
C GLY A 82 -9.09 -8.39 8.65
N MET A 83 -8.80 -9.03 9.78
CA MET A 83 -9.70 -9.07 10.94
C MET A 83 -9.99 -7.69 11.55
N ILE A 84 -9.01 -6.78 11.56
CA ILE A 84 -9.16 -5.42 12.09
C ILE A 84 -10.03 -4.58 11.14
N THR A 85 -9.79 -4.69 9.83
CA THR A 85 -10.48 -3.91 8.79
C THR A 85 -11.92 -4.40 8.58
N ASP A 86 -12.18 -5.70 8.74
CA ASP A 86 -13.52 -6.29 8.71
C ASP A 86 -14.44 -5.74 9.81
N LYS A 87 -13.89 -5.42 11.00
CA LYS A 87 -14.64 -4.78 12.09
C LYS A 87 -14.86 -3.28 11.93
N ARG A 88 -14.03 -2.58 11.17
CA ARG A 88 -14.16 -1.15 10.88
C ARG A 88 -13.63 -0.86 9.47
N PRO A 89 -14.51 -0.62 8.48
CA PRO A 89 -14.06 -0.26 7.14
C PRO A 89 -13.29 1.06 7.24
N MET A 90 -11.96 0.97 7.17
CA MET A 90 -11.04 2.10 7.29
C MET A 90 -10.42 2.39 5.93
N PRO A 91 -10.98 3.33 5.14
CA PRO A 91 -10.43 3.72 3.83
C PRO A 91 -9.04 4.37 3.91
N TYR A 92 -8.54 4.63 5.13
CA TYR A 92 -7.23 5.22 5.40
C TYR A 92 -6.15 4.19 5.80
N SER A 93 -6.41 2.88 5.77
CA SER A 93 -5.37 1.87 6.06
C SER A 93 -4.27 1.88 4.98
N LEU A 94 -4.67 2.02 3.72
CA LEU A 94 -3.80 1.95 2.53
C LEU A 94 -2.59 2.92 2.57
N PRO A 95 -2.78 4.23 2.88
CA PRO A 95 -1.66 5.18 2.94
C PRO A 95 -0.74 4.93 4.13
N TRP A 96 -1.27 4.45 5.26
CA TRP A 96 -0.47 4.11 6.45
C TRP A 96 0.44 2.90 6.19
N GLY A 97 -0.04 1.91 5.43
CA GLY A 97 0.79 0.80 4.95
C GLY A 97 1.96 1.28 4.10
N MET A 98 1.68 2.15 3.14
CA MET A 98 2.73 2.70 2.27
C MET A 98 3.72 3.60 3.00
N ALA A 99 3.27 4.37 3.99
CA ALA A 99 4.17 5.12 4.86
C ALA A 99 5.11 4.20 5.64
N SER A 100 4.61 3.06 6.15
CA SER A 100 5.45 2.04 6.81
C SER A 100 6.49 1.45 5.85
N SER A 101 6.11 1.13 4.61
CA SER A 101 7.05 0.64 3.60
C SER A 101 8.13 1.66 3.27
N LEU A 102 7.76 2.95 3.15
CA LEU A 102 8.71 4.03 2.90
C LEU A 102 9.70 4.19 4.06
N VAL A 103 9.22 4.13 5.31
CA VAL A 103 10.08 4.16 6.50
C VAL A 103 11.01 2.95 6.50
N GLY A 104 10.51 1.75 6.19
CA GLY A 104 11.31 0.54 6.07
C GLY A 104 12.42 0.67 5.02
N LEU A 105 12.13 1.31 3.88
CA LEU A 105 13.11 1.60 2.83
C LEU A 105 14.20 2.59 3.29
N ILE A 106 13.81 3.65 4.01
CA ILE A 106 14.78 4.61 4.59
C ILE A 106 15.68 3.89 5.59
N VAL A 107 15.11 3.05 6.46
CA VAL A 107 15.88 2.23 7.40
C VAL A 107 16.85 1.31 6.65
N LEU A 108 16.41 0.69 5.55
CA LEU A 108 17.23 -0.18 4.73
C LEU A 108 18.39 0.57 4.04
N ALA A 109 18.16 1.82 3.60
CA ALA A 109 19.18 2.67 2.98
C ALA A 109 20.29 3.08 3.96
N TYR A 110 19.99 3.21 5.26
CA TYR A 110 20.95 3.53 6.32
C TYR A 110 21.40 2.30 7.13
N ALA A 111 20.99 1.09 6.74
CA ALA A 111 21.20 -0.11 7.53
C ALA A 111 22.68 -0.53 7.52
N GLY A 112 23.47 -0.14 8.52
CA GLY A 112 24.89 -0.51 8.63
C GLY A 112 25.19 -1.93 9.15
N HIS A 113 24.18 -2.70 9.54
CA HIS A 113 24.34 -4.05 10.11
C HIS A 113 23.19 -4.98 9.68
N TYR A 114 23.44 -6.31 9.67
CA TYR A 114 22.46 -7.31 9.24
C TYR A 114 21.12 -7.25 10.00
N VAL A 115 21.14 -6.91 11.29
CA VAL A 115 19.91 -6.75 12.08
C VAL A 115 19.06 -5.58 11.59
N LEU A 116 19.67 -4.46 11.18
CA LEU A 116 18.95 -3.33 10.58
C LEU A 116 18.35 -3.68 9.22
N LEU A 117 19.00 -4.56 8.45
CA LEU A 117 18.44 -5.10 7.21
C LEU A 117 17.18 -5.92 7.47
N LEU A 118 17.21 -6.78 8.49
CA LEU A 118 16.03 -7.56 8.91
C LEU A 118 14.89 -6.65 9.38
N VAL A 119 15.19 -5.62 10.18
CA VAL A 119 14.20 -4.65 10.65
C VAL A 119 13.60 -3.86 9.50
N GLY A 120 14.42 -3.36 8.57
CA GLY A 120 13.97 -2.67 7.36
C GLY A 120 13.09 -3.57 6.49
N ALA A 121 13.52 -4.79 6.21
CA ALA A 121 12.72 -5.77 5.45
C ALA A 121 11.40 -6.12 6.15
N SER A 122 11.40 -6.24 7.48
CA SER A 122 10.18 -6.47 8.27
C SER A 122 9.22 -5.29 8.13
N LEU A 123 9.71 -4.06 8.27
CA LEU A 123 8.90 -2.83 8.10
C LEU A 123 8.27 -2.71 6.70
N ILE A 124 9.02 -3.10 5.66
CA ILE A 124 8.50 -3.18 4.29
C ILE A 124 7.44 -4.28 4.16
N GLY A 125 7.66 -5.44 4.79
CA GLY A 125 6.67 -6.53 4.85
C GLY A 125 5.38 -6.13 5.57
N ILE A 126 5.49 -5.36 6.66
CA ILE A 126 4.34 -4.79 7.39
C ILE A 126 3.53 -3.86 6.49
N GLY A 127 4.20 -2.97 5.77
CA GLY A 127 3.53 -2.02 4.88
C GLY A 127 2.81 -2.70 3.72
N SER A 128 3.39 -3.78 3.17
CA SER A 128 2.73 -4.60 2.13
C SER A 128 1.52 -5.37 2.67
N ALA A 129 1.56 -5.88 3.90
CA ALA A 129 0.42 -6.57 4.51
C ALA A 129 -0.80 -5.65 4.71
N ILE A 130 -0.55 -4.38 5.06
CA ILE A 130 -1.59 -3.34 5.21
C ILE A 130 -2.25 -3.00 3.86
N PHE A 131 -1.57 -3.27 2.75
CA PHE A 131 -2.09 -3.03 1.40
C PHE A 131 -3.04 -4.15 0.91
N HIS A 132 -2.99 -5.33 1.52
CA HIS A 132 -3.74 -6.52 1.09
C HIS A 132 -4.82 -7.06 2.07
N PRO A 133 -5.52 -6.27 2.92
CA PRO A 133 -6.60 -6.82 3.75
C PRO A 133 -7.90 -7.11 2.99
N GLU A 134 -8.02 -6.72 1.71
CA GLU A 134 -9.25 -6.84 0.90
C GLU A 134 -9.09 -7.57 -0.46
N SER A 135 -8.00 -8.32 -0.68
CA SER A 135 -7.85 -9.15 -1.89
C SER A 135 -8.63 -10.46 -1.81
#